data_AF-A0A7Y1XP23-F1
#
_entry.id   AF-A0A7Y1XP23-F1
#
_cell.length_a   1.000
_cell.length_b   1.000
_cell.length_c   1.000
_cell.angle_alpha   90.00
_cell.angle_beta   90.00
_cell.angle_gamma   90.00
#
_symmetry.space_group_name_H-M   'P 1'
#
loop_
_entity.id
_entity.type
_entity.pdbx_description
1 polymer ?
#
loop_
_entity_poly.entity_id
_entity_poly.type
_entity_poly.pdbx_seq_one_letter_code
_entity_poly.pdbx_strand_id
1 'polypeptide(L)'
;LIVRLLNDRFGIQVRGGWSCASTYSHHLFDLSEDSSKQITEGITNKDLTIKPGWVRISLHPITTNQEVLFICDAIKQIADHIDNWKKGYSYNAKSNEFEYAKGDEKMIESIKEWFFLK
;
A
#
# COMPACT_ATOMS: atom_id res chain seq x y z
N LEU A 1 -4.33 0.22 0.14
CA LEU A 1 -4.82 1.07 -0.96
C LEU A 1 -3.76 2.07 -1.44
N ILE A 2 -3.23 2.93 -0.56
CA ILE A 2 -2.27 3.99 -0.93
C ILE A 2 -1.06 3.46 -1.73
N VAL A 3 -0.49 2.31 -1.33
CA VAL A 3 0.58 1.61 -2.07
C VAL A 3 0.20 1.36 -3.54
N ARG A 4 -1.01 0.83 -3.78
CA ARG A 4 -1.52 0.57 -5.13
C ARG A 4 -1.72 1.86 -5.91
N LEU A 5 -2.27 2.90 -5.29
CA LEU A 5 -2.48 4.18 -5.97
C LEU A 5 -1.17 4.85 -6.38
N LEU A 6 -0.15 4.83 -5.53
CA LEU A 6 1.19 5.33 -5.87
C LEU A 6 1.81 4.55 -7.05
N ASN A 7 1.66 3.23 -7.05
CA ASN A 7 2.11 2.37 -8.13
C ASN A 7 1.35 2.62 -9.44
N ASP A 8 0.02 2.47 -9.42
CA ASP A 8 -0.80 2.36 -10.62
C ASP A 8 -1.00 3.72 -11.32
N ARG A 9 -0.98 4.83 -10.57
CA ARG A 9 -1.23 6.17 -11.13
C ARG A 9 0.03 6.97 -11.39
N PHE A 10 1.07 6.76 -10.59
CA PHE A 10 2.27 7.59 -10.62
C PHE A 10 3.54 6.79 -10.92
N GLY A 11 3.47 5.46 -11.01
CA GLY A 11 4.63 4.60 -11.23
C GLY A 11 5.58 4.53 -10.03
N ILE A 12 5.18 5.04 -8.87
CA ILE A 12 6.04 5.14 -7.69
C ILE A 12 5.99 3.81 -6.92
N GLN A 13 7.08 3.05 -7.00
CA GLN A 13 7.21 1.75 -6.36
C GLN A 13 7.42 1.92 -4.86
N VAL A 14 6.44 1.50 -4.06
CA VAL A 14 6.46 1.58 -2.59
C VAL A 14 6.05 0.26 -1.97
N ARG A 15 6.35 0.09 -0.68
CA ARG A 15 5.97 -1.11 0.06
C ARG A 15 5.07 -0.75 1.24
N GLY A 16 4.08 -1.59 1.50
CA GLY A 16 3.37 -1.58 2.77
C GLY A 16 4.29 -2.08 3.88
N GLY A 17 4.30 -1.39 5.01
CA GLY A 17 5.02 -1.76 6.22
C GLY A 17 4.03 -2.11 7.34
N TRP A 18 4.48 -2.93 8.28
CA TRP A 18 3.67 -3.33 9.41
C TRP A 18 4.02 -2.52 10.65
N SER A 19 3.02 -1.89 11.28
CA SER A 19 3.21 -1.08 12.47
C SER A 19 3.32 -1.92 13.75
N CYS A 20 2.53 -2.98 13.90
CA CYS A 20 2.26 -3.57 15.23
C CYS A 20 3.44 -4.31 15.89
N ALA A 21 4.54 -4.56 15.16
CA ALA A 21 5.75 -5.18 15.71
C ALA A 21 6.77 -4.17 16.29
N SER A 22 6.47 -2.87 16.26
CA SER A 22 7.39 -1.82 16.72
C SER A 22 6.88 -1.11 17.96
N THR A 23 7.74 -0.95 18.96
CA THR A 23 7.47 -0.13 20.16
C THR A 23 7.06 1.29 19.80
N TYR A 24 7.64 1.84 18.73
CA TYR A 24 7.27 3.17 18.22
C TYR A 24 5.80 3.25 17.78
N SER A 25 5.28 2.22 17.10
CA SER A 25 3.86 2.24 16.69
C SER A 25 2.91 2.07 17.87
N HIS A 26 3.31 1.32 18.91
CA HIS A 26 2.54 1.24 20.14
C HIS A 26 2.42 2.61 20.81
N HIS A 27 3.54 3.34 20.89
CA HIS A 27 3.55 4.70 21.42
C HIS A 27 2.76 5.69 20.54
N LEU A 28 2.91 5.64 19.23
CA LEU A 28 2.31 6.63 18.34
C LEU A 28 0.78 6.48 18.22
N PHE A 29 0.29 5.24 18.16
CA PHE A 29 -1.15 4.96 18.04
C PHE A 29 -1.82 4.73 19.40
N ASP A 30 -1.10 4.96 20.50
CA ASP A 30 -1.57 4.72 21.87
C ASP A 30 -2.20 3.33 22.05
N LEU A 31 -1.49 2.31 21.54
CA LEU A 31 -1.99 0.93 21.58
C LEU A 31 -1.88 0.39 23.00
N SER A 32 -3.05 0.16 23.62
CA SER A 32 -3.13 -0.53 24.90
C SER A 32 -2.78 -2.01 24.77
N GLU A 33 -2.52 -2.67 25.89
CA GLU A 33 -2.31 -4.12 25.93
C GLU A 33 -3.52 -4.88 25.36
N ASP A 34 -4.74 -4.42 25.65
CA ASP A 34 -5.97 -5.03 25.16
C ASP A 34 -6.12 -4.86 23.65
N SER A 35 -5.85 -3.67 23.11
CA SER A 35 -5.84 -3.44 21.66
C SER A 35 -4.76 -4.27 20.96
N SER A 36 -3.59 -4.42 21.58
CA SER A 36 -2.53 -5.28 21.06
C SER A 36 -2.93 -6.75 21.04
N LYS A 37 -3.63 -7.24 22.08
CA LYS A 37 -4.19 -8.61 22.12
C LYS A 37 -5.20 -8.82 21.01
N GLN A 38 -6.15 -7.90 20.81
CA GLN A 38 -7.14 -7.98 19.74
C GLN A 38 -6.50 -8.06 18.36
N ILE A 39 -5.50 -7.21 18.10
CA ILE A 39 -4.73 -7.24 16.85
C ILE A 39 -4.06 -8.61 16.67
N THR A 40 -3.43 -9.14 17.73
CA THR A 40 -2.74 -10.43 17.73
C THR A 40 -3.70 -11.59 17.45
N GLU A 41 -4.85 -11.62 18.11
CA GLU A 41 -5.89 -12.63 17.91
C GLU A 41 -6.45 -12.59 16.47
N GLY A 42 -6.70 -11.40 15.93
CA GLY A 42 -7.10 -11.21 14.54
C GLY A 42 -6.11 -11.86 13.58
N ILE A 43 -4.81 -11.60 13.76
CA ILE A 43 -3.74 -12.18 12.94
C ILE A 43 -3.74 -13.70 13.02
N THR A 44 -3.86 -14.27 14.23
CA THR A 44 -3.96 -15.72 14.44
C THR A 44 -5.16 -16.31 13.69
N ASN A 45 -6.28 -15.59 13.67
CA ASN A 45 -7.50 -15.97 12.97
C ASN A 45 -7.53 -15.60 11.48
N LYS A 46 -6.40 -15.10 10.92
CA LYS A 46 -6.26 -14.62 9.54
C LYS A 46 -7.16 -13.41 9.21
N ASP A 47 -7.63 -12.69 10.22
CA ASP A 47 -8.26 -11.40 10.07
C ASP A 47 -7.20 -10.29 10.20
N LEU A 48 -6.91 -9.64 9.08
CA LEU A 48 -5.90 -8.60 8.99
C LEU A 48 -6.52 -7.19 8.91
N THR A 49 -7.84 -7.06 9.11
CA THR A 49 -8.57 -5.80 8.87
C THR A 49 -8.19 -4.68 9.83
N ILE A 50 -7.98 -5.02 11.10
CA ILE A 50 -7.59 -4.05 12.16
C ILE A 50 -6.08 -3.84 12.24
N LYS A 51 -5.30 -4.45 11.34
CA LYS A 51 -3.84 -4.43 11.37
C LYS A 51 -3.32 -3.03 10.99
N PRO A 52 -2.68 -2.29 11.91
CA PRO A 52 -2.12 -0.99 11.58
C PRO A 52 -0.93 -1.15 10.62
N GLY A 53 -0.82 -0.24 9.66
CA GLY A 53 0.20 -0.28 8.63
C GLY A 53 0.70 1.10 8.22
N TRP A 54 1.83 1.10 7.55
CA TRP A 54 2.47 2.29 7.00
C TRP A 54 2.72 2.12 5.51
N VAL A 55 2.87 3.22 4.78
CA VAL A 55 3.47 3.21 3.45
C VAL A 55 4.92 3.64 3.58
N ARG A 56 5.85 2.82 3.09
CA ARG A 56 7.28 3.14 3.09
C ARG A 56 7.71 3.58 1.70
N ILE A 57 8.19 4.80 1.61
CA ILE A 57 8.86 5.37 0.44
C ILE A 57 10.37 5.32 0.70
N SER A 58 11.13 4.85 -0.28
CA SER A 58 12.58 4.85 -0.24
C SER A 58 13.12 5.93 -1.17
N LEU A 59 13.95 6.83 -0.65
CA LEU A 59 14.66 7.83 -1.45
C LEU A 59 16.12 7.40 -1.59
N HIS A 60 16.67 7.50 -2.80
CA HIS A 60 18.08 7.21 -3.04
C HIS A 60 18.90 8.51 -2.88
N PRO A 61 20.19 8.47 -2.48
CA PRO A 61 21.04 9.66 -2.40
C PRO A 61 21.16 10.49 -3.70
N ILE A 62 20.76 9.94 -4.85
CA ILE A 62 20.78 10.64 -6.15
C ILE A 62 19.38 11.11 -6.58
N THR A 63 18.35 10.84 -5.78
CA THR A 63 16.99 11.32 -6.07
C THR A 63 17.01 12.84 -6.07
N THR A 64 16.63 13.42 -7.20
CA THR A 64 16.61 14.86 -7.43
C THR A 64 15.47 15.52 -6.65
N ASN A 65 15.60 16.81 -6.39
CA ASN A 65 14.52 17.59 -5.77
C ASN A 65 13.22 17.51 -6.59
N GLN A 66 13.31 17.45 -7.92
CA GLN A 66 12.14 17.34 -8.78
C GLN A 66 11.42 16.00 -8.58
N GLU A 67 12.14 14.89 -8.46
CA GLU A 67 11.56 13.58 -8.16
C GLU A 67 10.92 13.54 -6.76
N VAL A 68 11.57 14.16 -5.77
CA VAL A 68 10.98 14.28 -4.41
C VAL A 68 9.68 15.09 -4.45
N LEU A 69 9.68 16.24 -5.15
CA LEU A 69 8.48 17.06 -5.30
C LEU A 69 7.37 16.32 -6.05
N PHE A 70 7.71 15.52 -7.06
CA PHE A 70 6.75 14.67 -7.75
C PHE A 70 6.12 13.63 -6.80
N ILE A 71 6.92 13.00 -5.95
CA ILE A 71 6.40 12.07 -4.92
C ILE A 71 5.47 12.81 -3.95
N CYS A 72 5.85 14.00 -3.47
CA CYS A 72 5.02 14.79 -2.58
C CYS A 72 3.68 15.18 -3.22
N ASP A 73 3.70 15.61 -4.49
CA ASP A 73 2.50 15.95 -5.23
C ASP A 73 1.59 14.73 -5.46
N ALA A 74 2.18 13.57 -5.79
CA ALA A 74 1.43 12.32 -5.91
C ALA A 74 0.70 11.94 -4.61
N ILE A 75 1.37 12.07 -3.46
CA ILE A 75 0.75 11.82 -2.14
C ILE A 75 -0.41 12.80 -1.90
N LYS A 76 -0.20 14.09 -2.20
CA LYS A 76 -1.23 15.12 -2.05
C LYS A 76 -2.45 14.83 -2.92
N GLN A 77 -2.24 14.54 -4.20
CA GLN A 77 -3.33 14.19 -5.12
C GLN A 77 -4.09 12.94 -4.64
N ILE A 78 -3.40 11.93 -4.10
CA ILE A 78 -4.06 10.76 -3.51
C ILE A 78 -4.94 11.20 -2.34
N ALA A 79 -4.44 12.02 -1.42
CA ALA A 79 -5.23 12.50 -0.28
C ALA A 79 -6.47 13.28 -0.74
N ASP A 80 -6.32 14.17 -1.72
CA ASP A 80 -7.40 15.03 -2.23
C ASP A 80 -8.46 14.25 -3.03
N HIS A 81 -8.10 13.13 -3.64
CA HIS A 81 -8.99 12.37 -4.54
C HIS A 81 -9.33 10.95 -4.07
N ILE A 82 -8.95 10.57 -2.84
CA ILE A 82 -9.05 9.20 -2.33
C ILE A 82 -10.47 8.62 -2.44
N ASP A 83 -11.49 9.44 -2.17
CA ASP A 83 -12.89 8.99 -2.16
C ASP A 83 -13.39 8.55 -3.53
N ASN A 84 -12.87 9.17 -4.58
CA ASN A 84 -13.17 8.76 -5.95
C ASN A 84 -12.30 7.58 -6.37
N TRP A 85 -10.98 7.66 -6.13
CA TRP A 85 -10.03 6.66 -6.62
C TRP A 85 -10.17 5.30 -5.93
N LYS A 86 -10.57 5.26 -4.65
CA LYS A 86 -10.80 4.00 -3.93
C LYS A 86 -11.89 3.13 -4.57
N LYS A 87 -12.85 3.73 -5.29
CA LYS A 87 -13.95 3.00 -5.97
C LYS A 87 -13.47 2.07 -7.07
N GLY A 88 -12.27 2.32 -7.61
CA GLY A 88 -11.66 1.45 -8.61
C GLY A 88 -11.01 0.19 -8.04
N TYR A 89 -11.01 0.01 -6.71
CA TYR A 89 -10.30 -1.07 -6.05
C TYR A 89 -11.20 -1.87 -5.11
N SER A 90 -10.93 -3.17 -5.03
CA SER A 90 -11.56 -4.10 -4.10
C SER A 90 -10.54 -4.51 -3.04
N TYR A 91 -10.97 -4.56 -1.78
CA TYR A 91 -10.13 -5.04 -0.69
C TYR A 91 -10.19 -6.58 -0.60
N ASN A 92 -9.02 -7.22 -0.57
CA ASN A 92 -8.89 -8.65 -0.37
C ASN A 92 -8.48 -8.92 1.09
N ALA A 93 -9.44 -9.36 1.91
CA ALA A 93 -9.21 -9.62 3.34
C ALA A 93 -8.20 -10.76 3.61
N LYS A 94 -8.03 -11.70 2.67
CA LYS A 94 -7.10 -12.84 2.85
C LYS A 94 -5.64 -12.42 2.75
N SER A 95 -5.33 -11.51 1.82
CA SER A 95 -3.97 -11.00 1.60
C SER A 95 -3.72 -9.65 2.28
N ASN A 96 -4.78 -8.98 2.75
CA ASN A 96 -4.76 -7.58 3.19
C ASN A 96 -4.33 -6.60 2.08
N GLU A 97 -4.57 -6.96 0.83
CA GLU A 97 -4.20 -6.16 -0.33
C GLU A 97 -5.41 -5.50 -0.99
N PHE A 98 -5.14 -4.54 -1.87
CA PHE A 98 -6.14 -3.94 -2.73
C PHE A 98 -5.85 -4.36 -4.16
N GLU A 99 -6.89 -4.79 -4.85
CA GLU A 99 -6.84 -5.26 -6.23
C GLU A 99 -7.64 -4.29 -7.11
N TYR A 100 -7.13 -4.00 -8.31
CA TYR A 100 -7.87 -3.17 -9.25
C TYR A 100 -9.12 -3.94 -9.70
N ALA A 101 -10.30 -3.32 -9.56
CA ALA A 101 -11.58 -4.01 -9.73
C ALA A 101 -11.82 -4.53 -11.15
N LYS A 102 -11.14 -3.95 -12.16
CA LYS A 102 -11.20 -4.43 -13.55
C LYS A 102 -10.13 -5.48 -13.89
N GLY A 103 -9.31 -5.86 -12.91
CA GLY A 103 -8.20 -6.80 -13.08
C GLY A 103 -7.04 -6.24 -13.89
N ASP A 104 -5.93 -6.97 -13.84
CA ASP A 104 -4.69 -6.67 -14.59
C ASP A 104 -4.60 -7.48 -15.89
N GLU A 105 -5.68 -8.15 -16.31
CA GLU A 105 -5.72 -9.12 -17.42
C GLU A 105 -5.14 -8.55 -18.73
N LYS A 106 -5.53 -7.33 -19.09
CA LYS A 106 -5.02 -6.65 -20.29
C LYS A 106 -3.52 -6.37 -20.20
N MET A 107 -3.03 -5.98 -19.03
CA MET A 107 -1.60 -5.74 -18.79
C MET A 107 -0.84 -7.06 -18.89
N ILE A 108 -1.35 -8.11 -18.24
CA ILE A 108 -0.78 -9.46 -18.27
C ILE A 108 -0.71 -9.97 -19.71
N GLU A 109 -1.76 -9.79 -20.51
CA GLU A 109 -1.77 -10.17 -21.92
C GLU A 109 -0.69 -9.44 -22.72
N SER A 110 -0.52 -8.13 -22.50
CA SER A 110 0.50 -7.34 -23.20
C SER A 110 1.95 -7.73 -22.88
N ILE A 111 2.21 -8.27 -21.68
CA ILE A 111 3.55 -8.69 -21.27
C ILE A 111 3.85 -10.15 -21.56
N LYS A 112 2.86 -10.98 -21.96
CA LYS A 112 3.10 -12.38 -22.32
C LYS A 112 4.16 -12.50 -23.40
N GLU A 113 4.17 -11.57 -24.35
CA GLU A 113 5.15 -11.53 -25.45
C GLU A 113 6.60 -11.34 -24.97
N TRP A 114 6.82 -10.76 -23.78
CA TRP A 114 8.17 -10.54 -23.25
C TRP A 114 8.87 -11.84 -22.83
N PHE A 115 8.10 -12.90 -22.55
CA PHE A 115 8.61 -14.19 -22.11
C PHE A 115 8.93 -15.14 -23.27
N PHE A 116 8.66 -14.73 -24.51
CA PHE A 116 9.05 -15.47 -25.69
C PHE A 116 10.25 -14.77 -26.35
N LEU A 117 11.38 -15.48 -26.42
CA LEU A 117 12.51 -15.06 -27.25
C LEU A 117 12.10 -15.14 -28.72
N LYS A 118 12.26 -14.03 -29.44
CA LYS A 118 12.13 -14.00 -30.91
C LYS A 118 13.28 -14.73 -31.58
#